data_AF-A0A2U0S358-F1
#
_entry.id   AF-A0A2U0S358-F1
#
_cell.length_a   1.000
_cell.length_b   1.000
_cell.length_c   1.000
_cell.angle_alpha   90.00
_cell.angle_beta   90.00
_cell.angle_gamma   90.00
#
_symmetry.space_group_name_H-M   'P 1'
#
loop_
_entity.id
_entity.type
_entity.pdbx_description
1 polymer ?
#
loop_
_entity_poly.entity_id
_entity_poly.type
_entity_poly.pdbx_seq_one_letter_code
_entity_poly.pdbx_strand_id
1 'polypeptide(L)'
;MGRAYSVFRMIHKPVLAGFPILRQLDPDMISGLSLVFSPIAYLLLAERAIVPSIVMIFLVLLLDALDGVVARAKGQAGSRDGWMVDVAVDRMSEAIICLALSRVFILLTIFNMGLALLSCKYKKHAIIPLRQVTLVILIAYFLLQSHPIFSILDQIIFCW
;
A
#
# COMPACT_ATOMS: atom_id res chain seq x y z
N MET A 1 14.29 -25.74 -3.35
CA MET A 1 14.10 -24.28 -3.41
C MET A 1 14.28 -23.67 -4.82
N GLY A 2 14.04 -24.41 -5.93
CA GLY A 2 14.35 -23.92 -7.30
C GLY A 2 13.16 -23.45 -8.17
N ARG A 3 11.92 -23.82 -7.86
CA ARG A 3 10.75 -23.53 -8.74
C ARG A 3 10.08 -22.17 -8.50
N ALA A 4 10.12 -21.63 -7.27
CA ALA A 4 9.55 -20.31 -6.97
C ALA A 4 10.31 -19.18 -7.70
N TYR A 5 11.63 -19.32 -7.85
CA TYR A 5 12.47 -18.37 -8.58
C TYR A 5 12.14 -18.30 -10.09
N SER A 6 11.66 -19.38 -10.71
CA SER A 6 11.44 -19.41 -12.16
C SER A 6 10.13 -18.74 -12.59
N VAL A 7 9.07 -18.90 -11.80
CA VAL A 7 7.76 -18.26 -12.07
C VAL A 7 7.86 -16.75 -11.84
N PHE A 8 8.52 -16.33 -10.76
CA PHE A 8 8.73 -14.92 -10.45
C PHE A 8 9.56 -14.20 -11.54
N ARG A 9 10.62 -14.83 -12.05
CA ARG A 9 11.43 -14.28 -13.16
C ARG A 9 10.64 -14.10 -14.46
N MET A 10 9.55 -14.84 -14.63
CA MET A 10 8.72 -14.84 -15.85
C MET A 10 7.79 -13.62 -15.92
N ILE A 11 7.38 -13.05 -14.77
CA ILE A 11 6.52 -11.85 -14.71
C ILE A 11 7.34 -10.54 -14.75
N HIS A 12 8.54 -10.52 -14.15
CA HIS A 12 9.34 -9.28 -14.05
C HIS A 12 9.96 -8.84 -15.39
N LYS A 13 10.42 -9.80 -16.19
CA LYS A 13 11.04 -9.52 -17.50
C LYS A 13 10.12 -8.78 -18.49
N PRO A 14 8.83 -9.13 -18.68
CA PRO A 14 7.97 -8.42 -19.61
C PRO A 14 7.63 -6.99 -19.16
N VAL A 15 7.45 -6.74 -17.86
CA VAL A 15 7.14 -5.38 -17.34
C VAL A 15 8.32 -4.42 -17.56
N LEU A 16 9.54 -4.86 -17.24
CA LEU A 16 10.77 -4.07 -17.46
C LEU A 16 11.18 -3.99 -18.93
N ALA A 17 10.70 -4.91 -19.77
CA ALA A 17 10.88 -4.85 -21.21
C ALA A 17 9.87 -3.89 -21.88
N GLY A 18 8.65 -3.79 -21.36
CA GLY A 18 7.64 -2.85 -21.84
C GLY A 18 7.89 -1.39 -21.44
N PHE A 19 8.55 -1.15 -20.30
CA PHE A 19 8.81 0.20 -19.78
C PHE A 19 10.30 0.41 -19.47
N PRO A 20 11.15 0.67 -20.48
CA PRO A 20 12.59 0.85 -20.31
C PRO A 20 12.96 2.02 -19.40
N ILE A 21 12.08 3.02 -19.27
CA ILE A 21 12.27 4.19 -18.38
C ILE A 21 12.35 3.78 -16.90
N LEU A 22 11.67 2.70 -16.51
CA LEU A 22 11.69 2.20 -15.13
C LEU A 22 13.07 1.67 -14.71
N ARG A 23 13.95 1.34 -15.66
CA ARG A 23 15.34 0.95 -15.34
C ARG A 23 16.21 2.15 -14.95
N GLN A 24 15.83 3.35 -15.38
CA GLN A 24 16.59 4.57 -15.12
C GLN A 24 16.17 5.22 -13.80
N LEU A 25 14.95 4.97 -13.33
CA LEU A 25 14.45 5.48 -12.05
C LEU A 25 15.02 4.69 -10.88
N ASP A 26 15.32 5.37 -9.78
CA ASP A 26 15.72 4.71 -8.54
C ASP A 26 14.50 4.20 -7.76
N PRO A 27 14.57 2.99 -7.17
CA PRO A 27 13.46 2.42 -6.39
C PRO A 27 12.98 3.38 -5.30
N ASP A 28 13.92 4.03 -4.61
CA ASP A 28 13.64 4.96 -3.52
C ASP A 28 12.85 6.19 -3.98
N MET A 29 13.05 6.64 -5.23
CA MET A 29 12.26 7.73 -5.80
C MET A 29 10.81 7.31 -6.07
N ILE A 30 10.60 6.06 -6.50
CA ILE A 30 9.27 5.52 -6.76
C ILE A 30 8.52 5.34 -5.43
N SER A 31 9.21 4.83 -4.41
CA SER A 31 8.66 4.69 -3.05
C SER A 31 8.36 6.07 -2.41
N GLY A 32 9.25 7.05 -2.60
CA GLY A 32 8.97 8.44 -2.19
C GLY A 32 7.75 9.03 -2.89
N LEU A 33 7.51 8.69 -4.15
CA LEU A 33 6.34 9.15 -4.90
C LEU A 33 5.04 8.57 -4.32
N SER A 34 5.03 7.28 -3.93
CA SER A 34 3.88 6.65 -3.29
C SER A 34 3.52 7.34 -1.96
N LEU A 35 4.54 7.76 -1.19
CA LEU A 35 4.38 8.54 0.03
C LEU A 35 3.78 9.93 -0.24
N VAL A 36 4.22 10.62 -1.30
CA VAL A 36 3.68 11.92 -1.70
C VAL A 36 2.22 11.85 -2.15
N PHE A 37 1.81 10.76 -2.82
CA PHE A 37 0.41 10.54 -3.19
C PHE A 37 -0.49 10.15 -2.01
N SER A 38 0.07 9.68 -0.90
CA SER A 38 -0.71 9.24 0.27
C SER A 38 -1.51 10.38 0.95
N PRO A 39 -0.95 11.59 1.16
CA PRO A 39 -1.74 12.76 1.60
C PRO A 39 -2.86 13.15 0.65
N ILE A 40 -2.68 12.97 -0.67
CA ILE A 40 -3.72 13.27 -1.65
C ILE A 40 -4.86 12.25 -1.51
N ALA A 41 -4.54 10.97 -1.32
CA ALA A 41 -5.55 9.96 -1.00
C ALA A 41 -6.31 10.29 0.29
N TYR A 42 -5.60 10.74 1.34
CA TYR A 42 -6.21 11.22 2.58
C TYR A 42 -7.20 12.37 2.35
N LEU A 43 -6.81 13.41 1.61
CA LEU A 43 -7.68 14.57 1.36
C LEU A 43 -8.95 14.16 0.60
N LEU A 44 -8.82 13.36 -0.45
CA LEU A 44 -9.96 12.86 -1.22
C LEU A 44 -10.91 12.03 -0.34
N LEU A 45 -10.35 11.22 0.56
CA LEU A 45 -11.12 10.39 1.47
C LEU A 45 -11.85 11.22 2.54
N ALA A 46 -11.19 12.26 3.06
CA ALA A 46 -11.76 13.21 4.01
C ALA A 46 -12.93 14.01 3.40
N GLU A 47 -12.85 14.34 2.11
CA GLU A 47 -13.93 14.96 1.33
C GLU A 47 -15.03 13.96 0.91
N ARG A 48 -14.90 12.68 1.30
CA ARG A 48 -15.80 11.58 0.90
C ARG A 48 -15.88 11.38 -0.63
N ALA A 49 -14.85 11.78 -1.36
CA ALA A 49 -14.73 11.56 -2.80
C ALA A 49 -14.29 10.11 -3.09
N ILE A 50 -15.19 9.14 -2.83
CA ILE A 50 -14.87 7.70 -2.78
C ILE A 50 -14.20 7.17 -4.05
N VAL A 51 -14.75 7.48 -5.23
CA VAL A 51 -14.21 6.97 -6.50
C VAL A 51 -12.80 7.51 -6.76
N PRO A 52 -12.55 8.84 -6.67
CA PRO A 52 -11.19 9.38 -6.69
C PRO A 52 -10.26 8.75 -5.64
N SER A 53 -10.73 8.52 -4.41
CA SER A 53 -9.92 7.87 -3.37
C SER A 53 -9.53 6.43 -3.73
N ILE A 54 -10.45 5.63 -4.30
CA ILE A 54 -10.16 4.27 -4.77
C ILE A 54 -9.06 4.30 -5.83
N VAL A 55 -9.18 5.20 -6.82
CA VAL A 55 -8.18 5.34 -7.89
C VAL A 55 -6.83 5.76 -7.31
N MET A 56 -6.81 6.71 -6.39
CA MET A 56 -5.56 7.20 -5.78
C MET A 56 -4.89 6.13 -4.91
N ILE A 57 -5.64 5.42 -4.06
CA ILE A 57 -5.10 4.34 -3.23
C ILE A 57 -4.58 3.20 -4.12
N PHE A 58 -5.29 2.86 -5.20
CA PHE A 58 -4.80 1.89 -6.19
C PHE A 58 -3.48 2.35 -6.83
N LEU A 59 -3.35 3.63 -7.16
CA LEU A 59 -2.13 4.19 -7.73
C LEU A 59 -0.96 4.15 -6.73
N VAL A 60 -1.21 4.47 -5.45
CA VAL A 60 -0.21 4.32 -4.37
C VAL A 60 0.27 2.87 -4.29
N LEU A 61 -0.65 1.90 -4.26
CA LEU A 61 -0.33 0.46 -4.25
C LEU A 61 0.39 -0.01 -5.51
N LEU A 62 0.10 0.58 -6.66
CA LEU A 62 0.78 0.26 -7.90
C LEU A 62 2.24 0.75 -7.89
N LEU A 63 2.49 1.97 -7.42
CA LEU A 63 3.85 2.50 -7.29
C LEU A 63 4.70 1.68 -6.32
N ASP A 64 4.10 1.26 -5.21
CA ASP A 64 4.68 0.38 -4.18
C ASP A 64 4.91 -1.07 -4.66
N ALA A 65 4.23 -1.50 -5.72
CA ALA A 65 4.57 -2.75 -6.38
C ALA A 65 5.74 -2.55 -7.37
N LEU A 66 5.81 -1.37 -7.99
CA LEU A 66 6.79 -1.04 -9.02
C LEU A 66 8.20 -0.81 -8.45
N ASP A 67 8.34 -0.12 -7.33
CA ASP A 67 9.65 0.06 -6.66
C ASP A 67 10.29 -1.29 -6.30
N GLY A 68 9.52 -2.25 -5.77
CA GLY A 68 9.98 -3.60 -5.47
C GLY A 68 10.38 -4.37 -6.72
N VAL A 69 9.66 -4.18 -7.83
CA VAL A 69 10.04 -4.75 -9.14
C VAL A 69 11.35 -4.16 -9.64
N VAL A 70 11.53 -2.83 -9.54
CA VAL A 70 12.76 -2.13 -9.98
C VAL A 70 13.95 -2.51 -9.08
N ALA A 71 13.76 -2.56 -7.75
CA ALA A 71 14.79 -2.96 -6.80
C ALA A 71 15.28 -4.40 -7.05
N ARG A 72 14.36 -5.33 -7.34
CA ARG A 72 14.72 -6.71 -7.73
C ARG A 72 15.43 -6.76 -9.08
N ALA A 73 15.02 -5.93 -10.04
CA ALA A 73 15.66 -5.84 -11.35
C ALA A 73 17.11 -5.33 -11.28
N LYS A 74 17.35 -4.34 -10.42
CA LYS A 74 18.68 -3.76 -10.18
C LYS A 74 19.56 -4.61 -9.24
N GLY A 75 19.04 -5.72 -8.71
CA GLY A 75 19.76 -6.56 -7.74
C GLY A 75 19.96 -5.90 -6.37
N GLN A 76 19.19 -4.84 -6.08
CA GLN A 76 19.24 -4.06 -4.84
C GLN A 76 18.31 -4.61 -3.75
N ALA A 77 17.51 -5.64 -4.07
CA ALA A 77 16.66 -6.33 -3.11
C ALA A 77 17.51 -7.09 -2.07
N GLY A 78 17.74 -6.47 -0.90
CA GLY A 78 18.44 -7.12 0.22
C GLY A 78 19.29 -6.21 1.10
N SER A 79 19.42 -4.93 0.76
CA SER A 79 19.99 -3.92 1.67
C SER A 79 19.14 -3.84 2.94
N ARG A 80 19.75 -4.02 4.12
CA ARG A 80 19.06 -3.92 5.42
C ARG A 80 18.47 -2.52 5.62
N ASP A 81 19.19 -1.50 5.15
CA ASP A 81 18.77 -0.11 5.25
C ASP A 81 17.62 0.18 4.27
N GLY A 82 17.71 -0.33 3.04
CA GLY A 82 16.64 -0.21 2.04
C GLY A 82 15.35 -0.88 2.50
N TRP A 83 15.45 -2.07 3.11
CA TRP A 83 14.29 -2.75 3.69
C TRP A 83 13.66 -1.96 4.86
N MET A 84 14.47 -1.32 5.69
CA MET A 84 13.95 -0.53 6.81
C MET A 84 13.25 0.74 6.33
N VAL A 85 13.79 1.40 5.30
CA VAL A 85 13.16 2.57 4.66
C VAL A 85 11.84 2.17 4.01
N ASP A 86 11.83 1.09 3.23
CA ASP A 86 10.64 0.53 2.57
C ASP A 86 9.50 0.27 3.57
N VAL A 87 9.80 -0.44 4.67
CA VAL A 87 8.84 -0.69 5.75
C VAL A 87 8.37 0.61 6.41
N ALA A 88 9.28 1.56 6.66
CA ALA A 88 8.92 2.83 7.30
C ALA A 88 8.00 3.67 6.41
N VAL A 89 8.35 3.84 5.14
CA VAL A 89 7.56 4.53 4.12
C VAL A 89 6.18 3.89 4.00
N ASP A 90 6.14 2.56 3.98
CA ASP A 90 4.90 1.80 3.94
C ASP A 90 3.97 2.11 5.10
N ARG A 91 4.51 2.04 6.32
CA ARG A 91 3.72 2.30 7.53
C ARG A 91 3.27 3.75 7.61
N MET A 92 4.10 4.70 7.17
CA MET A 92 3.72 6.10 7.11
C MET A 92 2.60 6.34 6.10
N SER A 93 2.70 5.79 4.89
CA SER A 93 1.65 5.85 3.87
C SER A 93 0.34 5.26 4.38
N GLU A 94 0.42 4.08 5.01
CA GLU A 94 -0.74 3.41 5.61
C GLU A 94 -1.40 4.27 6.70
N ALA A 95 -0.60 4.88 7.58
CA ALA A 95 -1.09 5.76 8.63
C ALA A 95 -1.77 7.00 8.07
N ILE A 96 -1.17 7.65 7.06
CA ILE A 96 -1.77 8.83 6.43
C ILE A 96 -3.14 8.50 5.83
N ILE A 97 -3.27 7.38 5.11
CA ILE A 97 -4.55 6.98 4.50
C ILE A 97 -5.59 6.62 5.58
N CYS A 98 -5.19 5.83 6.59
CA CYS A 98 -6.10 5.36 7.64
C CYS A 98 -6.52 6.47 8.60
N LEU A 99 -5.75 7.56 8.68
CA LEU A 99 -6.15 8.74 9.44
C LEU A 99 -7.43 9.37 8.87
N ALA A 100 -7.75 9.25 7.58
CA ALA A 100 -9.02 9.78 7.05
C ALA A 100 -10.24 8.89 7.35
N LEU A 101 -10.02 7.73 7.98
CA LEU A 101 -11.06 6.74 8.29
C LEU A 101 -11.41 6.75 9.78
N SER A 102 -12.36 5.90 10.17
CA SER A 102 -12.79 5.76 11.55
C SER A 102 -11.68 5.33 12.51
N ARG A 103 -11.94 5.51 13.80
CA ARG A 103 -11.02 5.14 14.89
C ARG A 103 -10.58 3.69 14.84
N VAL A 104 -11.40 2.79 14.31
CA VAL A 104 -11.05 1.37 14.14
C VAL A 104 -9.83 1.21 13.22
N PHE A 105 -9.77 1.96 12.11
CA PHE A 105 -8.64 1.91 11.19
C PHE A 105 -7.38 2.48 11.82
N ILE A 106 -7.48 3.56 12.59
CA ILE A 106 -6.35 4.12 13.34
C ILE A 106 -5.79 3.09 14.32
N LEU A 107 -6.64 2.39 15.08
CA LEU A 107 -6.22 1.33 15.99
C LEU A 107 -5.56 0.16 15.24
N LEU A 108 -6.11 -0.23 14.09
CA LEU A 108 -5.52 -1.25 13.23
C LEU A 108 -4.14 -0.83 12.72
N THR A 109 -3.95 0.43 12.31
CA THR A 109 -2.64 0.96 11.92
C THR A 109 -1.64 0.90 13.07
N ILE A 110 -2.03 1.32 14.28
CA ILE A 110 -1.14 1.26 15.46
C ILE A 110 -0.75 -0.18 15.76
N PHE A 111 -1.72 -1.10 15.71
CA PHE A 111 -1.46 -2.53 15.91
C PHE A 111 -0.53 -3.09 14.83
N ASN A 112 -0.78 -2.75 13.56
CA ASN A 112 0.03 -3.19 12.42
C ASN A 112 1.46 -2.60 12.44
N MET A 113 1.62 -1.37 12.93
CA MET A 113 2.92 -0.78 13.21
C MET A 113 3.67 -1.58 14.29
N GLY A 114 2.98 -1.95 15.38
CA GLY A 114 3.55 -2.81 16.42
C GLY A 114 4.00 -4.17 15.87
N LEU A 115 3.16 -4.79 15.03
CA LEU A 115 3.52 -6.03 14.33
C LEU A 115 4.72 -5.86 13.41
N ALA A 116 4.82 -4.74 12.68
CA ALA A 116 5.97 -4.45 11.83
C ALA A 116 7.27 -4.34 12.65
N LEU A 117 7.24 -3.64 13.80
CA LEU A 117 8.38 -3.55 14.70
C LEU A 117 8.79 -4.91 15.28
N LEU A 118 7.80 -5.74 15.67
CA LEU A 118 8.05 -7.10 16.14
C LEU A 118 8.61 -7.98 15.02
N SER A 119 8.12 -7.83 13.79
CA SER A 119 8.62 -8.50 12.59
C SER A 119 10.09 -8.13 12.34
N CYS A 120 10.46 -6.85 12.48
CA CYS A 120 11.86 -6.40 12.42
C CYS A 120 12.73 -7.06 13.50
N LYS A 121 12.22 -7.18 14.72
CA LYS A 121 12.98 -7.75 15.86
C LYS A 121 13.17 -9.27 15.75
N TYR A 122 12.11 -10.00 15.38
CA TYR A 122 12.08 -11.47 15.41
C TYR A 122 12.28 -12.12 14.04
N LYS A 123 12.46 -11.35 12.97
CA LYS A 123 12.59 -11.81 11.57
C LYS A 123 11.43 -12.71 11.11
N LYS A 124 10.25 -12.57 11.75
CA LYS A 124 9.03 -13.27 11.38
C LYS A 124 8.11 -12.28 10.69
N HIS A 125 7.88 -12.48 9.39
CA HIS A 125 7.02 -11.63 8.59
C HIS A 125 5.55 -11.85 8.96
N ALA A 126 5.04 -11.03 9.87
CA ALA A 126 3.63 -10.92 10.21
C ALA A 126 3.21 -9.46 9.99
N ILE A 127 2.77 -9.14 8.77
CA ILE A 127 2.34 -7.81 8.39
C ILE A 127 0.95 -7.94 7.75
N ILE A 128 0.01 -7.12 8.19
CA ILE A 128 -1.33 -7.05 7.60
C ILE A 128 -1.30 -6.05 6.44
N PRO A 129 -1.77 -6.41 5.23
CA PRO A 129 -1.80 -5.52 4.07
C PRO A 129 -2.97 -4.53 4.18
N LEU A 130 -2.90 -3.59 5.13
CA LEU A 130 -4.05 -2.75 5.50
C LEU A 130 -4.48 -1.83 4.35
N ARG A 131 -3.55 -1.31 3.53
CA ARG A 131 -3.89 -0.51 2.35
C ARG A 131 -4.75 -1.28 1.33
N GLN A 132 -4.44 -2.56 1.10
CA GLN A 132 -5.21 -3.43 0.22
C GLN A 132 -6.59 -3.73 0.82
N VAL A 133 -6.64 -3.97 2.13
CA VAL A 133 -7.92 -4.14 2.86
C VAL A 133 -8.78 -2.88 2.75
N THR A 134 -8.20 -1.70 2.95
CA THR A 134 -8.88 -0.41 2.78
C THR A 134 -9.43 -0.24 1.37
N LEU A 135 -8.64 -0.55 0.34
CA LEU A 135 -9.10 -0.48 -1.05
C LEU A 135 -10.32 -1.38 -1.29
N VAL A 136 -10.27 -2.64 -0.81
CA VAL A 136 -11.39 -3.58 -0.96
C VAL A 136 -12.63 -3.10 -0.22
N ILE A 137 -12.47 -2.56 0.99
CA ILE A 137 -13.57 -2.00 1.77
C ILE A 137 -14.21 -0.81 1.05
N LEU A 138 -13.41 0.09 0.47
CA LEU A 138 -13.93 1.23 -0.28
C LEU A 138 -14.67 0.82 -1.55
N ILE A 139 -14.16 -0.18 -2.27
CA ILE A 139 -14.84 -0.75 -3.43
C ILE A 139 -16.18 -1.38 -3.01
N ALA A 140 -16.20 -2.19 -1.94
CA ALA A 140 -17.42 -2.77 -1.41
C ALA A 140 -18.41 -1.69 -0.95
N TYR A 141 -17.93 -0.65 -0.28
CA TYR A 141 -18.71 0.50 0.15
C TYR A 141 -19.37 1.21 -1.04
N PHE A 142 -18.62 1.46 -2.11
CA PHE A 142 -19.15 2.05 -3.34
C PHE A 142 -20.22 1.18 -4.00
N LEU A 143 -19.99 -0.14 -4.09
CA LEU A 143 -20.96 -1.08 -4.68
C LEU A 143 -22.24 -1.21 -3.85
N LEU A 144 -22.15 -1.06 -2.54
CA LEU A 144 -23.28 -1.17 -1.61
C LEU A 144 -24.02 0.14 -1.37
N GLN A 145 -23.69 1.22 -2.09
CA GLN A 145 -24.33 2.53 -1.95
C GLN A 145 -25.86 2.50 -2.10
N SER A 146 -26.39 1.57 -2.91
CA SER A 146 -27.82 1.41 -3.15
C SER A 146 -28.54 0.54 -2.10
N HIS A 147 -27.81 -0.11 -1.19
CA HIS A 147 -28.37 -1.02 -0.20
C HIS A 147 -28.73 -0.32 1.12
N PRO A 148 -29.77 -0.80 1.84
CA PRO A 148 -30.19 -0.23 3.12
C PRO A 148 -29.13 -0.33 4.23
N ILE A 149 -28.16 -1.25 4.09
CA ILE A 149 -27.04 -1.43 5.03
C ILE A 149 -26.02 -0.28 4.93
N PHE A 150 -26.08 0.52 3.87
CA PHE A 150 -25.13 1.60 3.61
C PHE A 150 -24.99 2.60 4.77
N SER A 151 -26.09 2.94 5.44
CA SER A 151 -26.07 3.87 6.59
C SER A 151 -25.22 3.36 7.75
N ILE A 152 -25.24 2.04 7.99
CA ILE A 152 -24.44 1.39 9.02
C ILE A 152 -22.96 1.39 8.60
N LEU A 153 -22.68 1.10 7.32
CA LEU A 153 -21.31 1.11 6.78
C LEU A 153 -20.69 2.50 6.80
N ASP A 154 -21.44 3.55 6.44
CA ASP A 154 -20.97 4.94 6.49
C ASP A 154 -20.57 5.33 7.92
N GLN A 155 -21.38 4.93 8.91
CA GLN A 155 -21.02 5.11 10.32
C GLN A 155 -19.76 4.32 10.68
N ILE A 156 -19.62 3.05 10.31
CA ILE A 156 -18.43 2.29 10.68
C ILE A 156 -17.15 2.84 10.03
N ILE A 157 -17.23 3.30 8.78
CA ILE A 157 -16.06 3.73 7.99
C ILE A 157 -15.68 5.18 8.27
N PHE A 158 -16.65 6.07 8.48
CA PHE A 158 -16.44 7.51 8.63
C PHE A 158 -16.90 8.08 9.98
N CYS A 159 -17.25 7.26 10.99
CA CYS A 159 -17.52 7.78 12.34
C CYS A 159 -16.20 8.17 13.01
N TRP A 160 -16.06 9.49 13.15
CA TRP A 160 -15.00 10.17 13.87
C TRP A 160 -15.32 10.34 15.35
#